data_AF-G2XWM1-F1
#
_entry.id   AF-G2XWM1-F1
#
_cell.length_a   1.000
_cell.length_b   1.000
_cell.length_c   1.000
_cell.angle_alpha   90.00
_cell.angle_beta   90.00
_cell.angle_gamma   90.00
#
_symmetry.space_group_name_H-M   'P 1'
#
loop_
_entity.id
_entity.type
_entity.pdbx_description
1 polymer ?
#
loop_
_entity_poly.entity_id
_entity_poly.type
_entity_poly.pdbx_seq_one_letter_code
_entity_poly.pdbx_strand_id
1 'polypeptide(L)'
;MAKFSELTLEVRKKVEGATPEDRQATRWLQYLLPPRDQEDFVIKESGMKTMEPETPSSSPVSPLRRLLDETSDLIDSPPFSHVLTMLLDAGFSTLVEQKIAQQSFKIPSQPEDARVTEIVEPNSVKLPLILAVLTRQAHSIGNGVPNEYLQAMEQVRELEAFAAVVYSSHENEINPIDDFGSAVLVPRNDLGESEMTGQDSLIDVGTASRFESAWGKAVDPADKVTSL
;
A
#
# COMPACT_ATOMS: atom_id res chain seq x y z
N MET A 1 7.55 10.74 28.74
CA MET A 1 7.28 10.49 27.30
C MET A 1 7.69 9.08 26.89
N ALA A 2 8.93 8.63 27.16
CA ALA A 2 9.44 7.29 26.81
C ALA A 2 8.46 6.12 27.08
N LYS A 3 7.88 6.04 28.28
CA LYS A 3 6.94 4.95 28.61
C LYS A 3 5.68 4.92 27.73
N PHE A 4 5.17 6.09 27.31
CA PHE A 4 4.00 6.15 26.43
C PHE A 4 4.34 5.69 25.01
N SER A 5 5.52 6.07 24.51
CA SER A 5 6.03 5.59 23.21
C SER A 5 6.22 4.07 23.23
N GLU A 6 6.83 3.53 24.30
CA GLU A 6 6.99 2.08 24.50
C GLU A 6 5.64 1.34 24.50
N LEU A 7 4.65 1.83 25.24
CA LEU A 7 3.32 1.22 25.28
C LEU A 7 2.60 1.31 23.92
N THR A 8 2.76 2.42 23.19
CA THR A 8 2.22 2.54 21.82
C THR A 8 2.86 1.49 20.91
N LEU A 9 4.18 1.32 20.97
CA LEU A 9 4.88 0.29 20.20
C LEU A 9 4.45 -1.13 20.59
N GLU A 10 4.21 -1.41 21.88
CA GLU A 10 3.68 -2.70 22.32
C GLU A 10 2.28 -2.99 21.76
N VAL A 11 1.40 -1.98 21.73
CA VAL A 11 0.08 -2.12 21.12
C VAL A 11 0.21 -2.40 19.62
N ARG A 12 1.07 -1.65 18.92
CA ARG A 12 1.33 -1.88 17.50
C ARG A 12 1.86 -3.29 17.25
N LYS A 13 2.82 -3.78 18.04
CA LYS A 13 3.32 -5.16 17.91
C LYS A 13 2.24 -6.22 18.09
N LYS A 14 1.23 -5.97 18.95
CA LYS A 14 0.11 -6.90 19.17
C LYS A 14 -0.92 -6.89 18.04
N VAL A 15 -1.12 -5.74 17.41
CA VAL A 15 -2.11 -5.56 16.34
C VAL A 15 -1.50 -5.88 14.97
N GLU A 16 -0.33 -5.32 14.71
CA GLU A 16 0.36 -5.35 13.43
C GLU A 16 1.34 -6.51 13.32
N GLY A 17 1.90 -7.03 14.42
CA GLY A 17 3.02 -7.98 14.40
C GLY A 17 4.36 -7.33 14.78
N ALA A 18 5.27 -8.14 15.35
CA ALA A 18 6.54 -7.65 15.90
C ALA A 18 7.69 -7.63 14.90
N THR A 19 7.67 -8.56 13.95
CA THR A 19 8.65 -8.69 12.86
C THR A 19 8.01 -8.30 11.52
N PRO A 20 8.81 -7.99 10.49
CA PRO A 20 8.29 -7.79 9.12
C PRO A 20 7.45 -8.97 8.63
N GLU A 21 7.86 -10.20 8.96
CA GLU A 21 7.17 -11.43 8.60
C GLU A 21 5.82 -11.55 9.32
N ASP A 22 5.77 -11.22 10.62
CA ASP A 22 4.51 -11.17 11.37
C ASP A 22 3.56 -10.12 10.76
N ARG A 23 4.10 -8.97 10.34
CA ARG A 23 3.31 -7.88 9.74
C ARG A 23 2.70 -8.25 8.40
N GLN A 24 3.42 -9.00 7.59
CA GLN A 24 2.89 -9.56 6.36
C GLN A 24 1.78 -10.60 6.66
N ALA A 25 1.92 -11.36 7.74
CA ALA A 25 0.92 -12.35 8.14
C ALA A 25 -0.36 -11.75 8.76
N THR A 26 -0.42 -10.43 9.01
CA THR A 26 -1.53 -9.74 9.70
C THR A 26 -2.83 -9.67 8.88
N ARG A 27 -2.87 -10.21 7.66
CA ARG A 27 -4.08 -10.37 6.81
C ARG A 27 -4.95 -9.11 6.78
N TRP A 28 -4.35 -7.99 6.40
CA TRP A 28 -5.04 -6.69 6.31
C TRP A 28 -6.26 -6.70 5.40
N LEU A 29 -6.30 -7.61 4.43
CA LEU A 29 -7.41 -7.81 3.49
C LEU A 29 -8.79 -7.82 4.16
N GLN A 30 -8.95 -8.50 5.30
CA GLN A 30 -10.24 -8.61 5.99
C GLN A 30 -10.80 -7.28 6.52
N TYR A 31 -9.94 -6.27 6.67
CA TYR A 31 -10.31 -4.93 7.12
C TYR A 31 -10.50 -3.95 5.96
N LEU A 32 -10.04 -4.31 4.75
CA LEU A 32 -10.04 -3.45 3.57
C LEU A 32 -11.06 -3.89 2.53
N LEU A 33 -11.30 -5.18 2.37
CA LEU A 33 -12.28 -5.75 1.45
C LEU A 33 -13.26 -6.68 2.19
N PRO A 34 -14.54 -6.70 1.78
CA PRO A 34 -15.50 -7.64 2.33
C PRO A 34 -15.12 -9.08 1.95
N PRO A 35 -15.48 -10.07 2.79
CA PRO A 35 -15.36 -11.48 2.42
C PRO A 35 -16.10 -11.81 1.11
N ARG A 36 -15.60 -12.80 0.35
CA ARG A 36 -16.15 -13.18 -0.96
C ARG A 36 -17.65 -13.51 -0.95
N ASP A 37 -18.15 -14.08 0.15
CA ASP A 37 -19.56 -14.39 0.36
C ASP A 37 -20.45 -13.15 0.57
N GLN A 38 -19.85 -12.01 0.89
CA GLN A 38 -20.54 -10.74 1.16
C GLN A 38 -20.36 -9.69 0.06
N GLU A 39 -19.44 -9.89 -0.88
CA GLU A 39 -19.19 -8.95 -1.99
C GLU A 39 -20.46 -8.64 -2.80
N ASP A 40 -21.23 -9.66 -3.19
CA ASP A 40 -22.47 -9.47 -3.96
C ASP A 40 -23.49 -8.61 -3.22
N PHE A 41 -23.52 -8.73 -1.89
CA PHE A 41 -24.37 -7.91 -1.04
C PHE A 41 -23.89 -6.45 -1.04
N VAL A 42 -22.59 -6.21 -0.82
CA VAL A 42 -22.00 -4.86 -0.79
C VAL A 42 -22.16 -4.15 -2.13
N ILE A 43 -21.98 -4.86 -3.26
CA ILE A 43 -22.13 -4.30 -4.61
C ILE A 43 -23.59 -3.85 -4.84
N LYS A 44 -24.57 -4.66 -4.39
CA LYS A 44 -26.00 -4.30 -4.48
C LYS A 44 -26.32 -3.08 -3.63
N GLU A 45 -25.83 -3.03 -2.39
CA GLU A 45 -26.03 -1.88 -1.48
C GLU A 45 -25.32 -0.61 -1.97
N SER A 46 -24.23 -0.74 -2.72
CA SER A 46 -23.55 0.38 -3.39
C SER A 46 -24.36 0.99 -4.54
N GLY A 47 -25.52 0.42 -4.89
CA GLY A 47 -26.35 0.88 -6.00
C GLY A 47 -25.84 0.46 -7.38
N MET A 48 -24.78 -0.37 -7.45
CA MET A 48 -24.38 -1.05 -8.68
C MET A 48 -25.40 -2.15 -8.98
N LYS A 49 -26.43 -1.80 -9.72
CA LYS A 49 -27.37 -2.76 -10.31
C LYS A 49 -26.56 -3.68 -11.23
N THR A 50 -26.34 -4.93 -10.84
CA THR A 50 -25.89 -5.98 -11.77
C THR A 50 -26.87 -5.99 -12.93
N MET A 51 -26.42 -5.53 -14.10
CA MET A 51 -27.08 -5.86 -15.35
C MET A 51 -26.99 -7.39 -15.47
N GLU A 52 -28.07 -8.09 -15.15
CA GLU A 52 -28.13 -9.53 -15.31
C GLU A 52 -27.80 -9.87 -16.77
N PRO A 53 -26.82 -10.75 -17.04
CA PRO A 53 -26.68 -11.30 -18.38
C PRO A 53 -27.83 -12.29 -18.58
N GLU A 54 -28.76 -11.96 -19.48
CA GLU A 54 -29.82 -12.85 -19.94
C GLU A 54 -29.28 -14.01 -20.80
N THR A 55 -28.21 -14.71 -20.39
CA THR A 55 -27.76 -15.96 -21.05
C THR A 55 -26.98 -16.88 -20.09
N PRO A 56 -27.35 -18.16 -19.98
CA PRO A 56 -26.57 -19.16 -19.26
C PRO A 56 -25.53 -19.76 -20.22
N SER A 57 -24.39 -19.10 -20.42
CA SER A 57 -23.30 -19.68 -21.21
C SER A 57 -21.93 -19.22 -20.72
N SER A 58 -21.15 -20.19 -20.23
CA SER A 58 -19.69 -20.17 -20.04
C SER A 58 -19.10 -18.91 -19.39
N SER A 59 -18.87 -18.96 -18.08
CA SER A 59 -18.26 -17.92 -17.26
C SER A 59 -16.92 -17.39 -17.80
N PRO A 60 -16.82 -16.11 -18.19
CA PRO A 60 -15.64 -15.31 -17.90
C PRO A 60 -15.86 -14.60 -16.56
N VAL A 61 -14.81 -14.53 -15.75
CA VAL A 61 -14.75 -13.67 -14.57
C VAL A 61 -15.21 -12.26 -14.99
N SER A 62 -16.22 -11.68 -14.32
CA SER A 62 -16.67 -10.33 -14.68
C SER A 62 -15.48 -9.35 -14.54
N PRO A 63 -15.39 -8.27 -15.35
CA PRO A 63 -14.27 -7.33 -15.26
C PRO A 63 -14.07 -6.78 -13.84
N LEU A 64 -15.16 -6.57 -13.10
CA LEU A 64 -15.13 -6.18 -11.70
C LEU A 64 -14.54 -7.26 -10.79
N ARG A 65 -14.93 -8.53 -10.96
CA ARG A 65 -14.39 -9.64 -10.16
C ARG A 65 -12.88 -9.77 -10.38
N ARG A 66 -12.42 -9.62 -11.62
CA ARG A 66 -10.99 -9.62 -11.95
C ARG A 66 -10.25 -8.51 -11.19
N LEU A 67 -10.77 -7.28 -11.22
CA LEU A 67 -10.18 -6.16 -10.49
C LEU A 67 -10.16 -6.37 -8.97
N LEU A 68 -11.20 -7.01 -8.40
CA LEU A 68 -11.25 -7.34 -6.98
C LEU A 68 -10.23 -8.42 -6.60
N ASP A 69 -10.07 -9.45 -7.44
CA ASP A 69 -9.07 -10.50 -7.24
C ASP A 69 -7.65 -9.90 -7.34
N GLU A 70 -7.37 -9.09 -8.36
CA GLU A 70 -6.09 -8.36 -8.52
C GLU A 70 -5.80 -7.41 -7.34
N THR A 71 -6.82 -6.68 -6.86
CA THR A 71 -6.67 -5.81 -5.68
C THR A 71 -6.40 -6.63 -4.42
N SER A 72 -7.02 -7.80 -4.29
CA SER A 72 -6.78 -8.71 -3.15
C SER A 72 -5.34 -9.23 -3.17
N ASP A 73 -4.86 -9.66 -4.34
CA ASP A 73 -3.47 -10.11 -4.52
C ASP A 73 -2.47 -8.99 -4.25
N LEU A 74 -2.79 -7.75 -4.67
CA LEU A 74 -1.98 -6.58 -4.37
C LEU A 74 -1.90 -6.30 -2.85
N ILE A 75 -3.04 -6.36 -2.15
CA ILE A 75 -3.10 -6.12 -0.69
C ILE A 75 -2.33 -7.21 0.08
N ASP A 76 -2.38 -8.46 -0.35
CA ASP A 76 -1.65 -9.57 0.29
C ASP A 76 -0.16 -9.64 -0.12
N SER A 77 0.27 -8.77 -1.04
CA SER A 77 1.65 -8.74 -1.53
C SER A 77 2.63 -8.19 -0.46
N PRO A 78 3.89 -8.70 -0.43
CA PRO A 78 4.93 -8.16 0.46
C PRO A 78 5.17 -6.64 0.30
N PRO A 79 5.21 -6.07 -0.93
CA PRO A 79 5.37 -4.63 -1.13
C PRO A 79 4.28 -3.79 -0.47
N PHE A 80 3.01 -4.22 -0.54
CA PHE A 80 1.91 -3.53 0.12
C PHE A 80 2.10 -3.49 1.64
N SER A 81 2.43 -4.64 2.25
CA SER A 81 2.68 -4.71 3.70
C SER A 81 3.84 -3.82 4.14
N HIS A 82 4.88 -3.70 3.30
CA HIS A 82 6.00 -2.80 3.56
C HIS A 82 5.58 -1.33 3.52
N VAL A 83 4.89 -0.91 2.46
CA VAL A 83 4.42 0.48 2.32
C VAL A 83 3.45 0.83 3.45
N LEU A 84 2.47 -0.03 3.73
CA LEU A 84 1.51 0.16 4.82
C LEU A 84 2.24 0.34 6.16
N THR A 85 3.27 -0.46 6.42
CA THR A 85 4.10 -0.32 7.62
C THR A 85 4.72 1.08 7.71
N MET A 86 5.31 1.58 6.62
CA MET A 86 5.93 2.91 6.60
C MET A 86 4.92 4.05 6.78
N LEU A 87 3.72 3.91 6.20
CA LEU A 87 2.64 4.88 6.40
C LEU A 87 2.17 4.90 7.86
N LEU A 88 2.00 3.72 8.47
CA LEU A 88 1.64 3.61 9.89
C LEU A 88 2.75 4.19 10.77
N ASP A 89 4.02 3.93 10.46
CA ASP A 89 5.17 4.52 11.17
C ASP A 89 5.15 6.04 11.11
N ALA A 90 4.91 6.63 9.93
CA ALA A 90 4.77 8.09 9.77
C ALA A 90 3.60 8.65 10.60
N GLY A 91 2.41 8.02 10.50
CA GLY A 91 1.23 8.46 11.24
C GLY A 91 1.40 8.39 12.78
N PHE A 92 2.01 7.31 13.28
CA PHE A 92 2.29 7.16 14.71
C PHE A 92 3.42 8.07 15.18
N SER A 93 4.44 8.36 14.37
CA SER A 93 5.46 9.37 14.69
C SER A 93 4.82 10.75 14.83
N THR A 94 3.95 11.16 13.90
CA THR A 94 3.17 12.41 14.02
C THR A 94 2.36 12.44 15.32
N LEU A 95 1.67 11.35 15.66
CA LEU A 95 0.87 11.28 16.89
C LEU A 95 1.74 11.39 18.15
N VAL A 96 2.77 10.55 18.28
CA VAL A 96 3.53 10.36 19.51
C VAL A 96 4.60 11.44 19.69
N GLU A 97 5.41 11.65 18.66
CA GLU A 97 6.62 12.47 18.73
C GLU A 97 6.33 13.95 18.51
N GLN A 98 5.23 14.28 17.81
CA GLN A 98 4.82 15.66 17.61
C GLN A 98 3.63 16.00 18.53
N LYS A 99 2.45 15.43 18.28
CA LYS A 99 1.21 15.89 18.90
C LYS A 99 1.17 15.64 20.41
N ILE A 100 1.48 14.42 20.85
CA ILE A 100 1.48 14.06 22.27
C ILE A 100 2.65 14.72 23.01
N ALA A 101 3.85 14.72 22.41
CA ALA A 101 5.02 15.39 22.98
C ALA A 101 4.76 16.88 23.26
N GLN A 102 4.20 17.60 22.29
CA GLN A 102 3.92 19.03 22.41
C GLN A 102 2.74 19.31 23.35
N GLN A 103 1.62 18.61 23.20
CA GLN A 103 0.39 18.96 23.92
C GLN A 103 0.30 18.37 25.34
N SER A 104 0.93 17.23 25.59
CA SER A 104 0.89 16.58 26.91
C SER A 104 2.16 16.86 27.71
N PHE A 105 3.33 16.72 27.08
CA PHE A 105 4.62 16.85 27.76
C PHE A 105 5.24 18.25 27.62
N LYS A 106 4.60 19.15 26.84
CA LYS A 106 5.07 20.52 26.58
C LYS A 106 6.49 20.58 26.01
N ILE A 107 6.89 19.53 25.29
CA ILE A 107 8.19 19.46 24.61
C ILE A 107 8.10 20.41 23.41
N PRO A 108 8.99 21.41 23.28
CA PRO A 108 8.98 22.31 22.13
C PRO A 108 9.20 21.53 20.83
N SER A 109 8.55 21.97 19.75
CA SER A 109 8.92 21.50 18.41
C SER A 109 10.33 22.00 18.10
N GLN A 110 11.29 21.11 17.89
CA GLN A 110 12.60 21.54 17.44
C GLN A 110 12.52 21.97 15.97
N PRO A 111 13.09 23.13 15.60
CA PRO A 111 13.37 23.41 14.20
C PRO A 111 14.55 22.54 13.74
N GLU A 112 14.48 22.06 12.50
CA GLU A 112 15.45 21.17 11.84
C GLU A 112 16.92 21.64 11.95
N ASP A 113 17.17 22.95 12.17
CA ASP A 113 18.50 23.58 12.25
C ASP A 113 19.06 23.79 13.68
N ALA A 114 18.38 23.30 14.73
CA ALA A 114 18.81 23.53 16.10
C ALA A 114 20.03 22.68 16.51
N ARG A 115 21.24 23.27 16.44
CA ARG A 115 22.51 22.67 16.93
C ARG A 115 22.59 22.45 18.44
N VAL A 116 21.58 22.86 19.21
CA VAL A 116 21.54 22.75 20.67
C VAL A 116 20.24 22.07 21.08
N THR A 117 20.35 20.83 21.54
CA THR A 117 19.27 20.08 22.20
C THR A 117 19.23 20.47 23.67
N GLU A 118 18.28 21.32 24.04
CA GLU A 118 17.95 21.52 25.46
C GLU A 118 17.36 20.21 25.98
N ILE A 119 18.03 19.58 26.95
CA ILE A 119 17.53 18.38 27.62
C ILE A 119 16.41 18.82 28.57
N VAL A 120 15.20 18.94 28.03
CA VAL A 120 14.00 19.13 28.85
C VAL A 120 13.70 17.79 29.52
N GLU A 121 13.94 17.69 30.83
CA GLU A 121 13.51 16.53 31.61
C GLU A 121 11.99 16.36 31.45
N PRO A 122 11.51 15.21 30.92
CA PRO A 122 10.10 15.04 30.65
C PRO A 122 9.35 14.90 31.98
N ASN A 123 8.70 15.98 32.39
CA ASN A 123 7.79 15.96 33.55
C ASN A 123 6.77 14.83 33.39
N SER A 124 6.49 14.13 34.49
CA SER A 124 5.43 13.12 34.52
C SER A 124 4.08 13.78 34.24
N VAL A 125 3.33 13.26 33.27
CA VAL A 125 2.01 13.77 32.88
C VAL A 125 0.92 12.84 33.39
N LYS A 126 -0.17 13.41 33.88
CA LYS A 126 -1.34 12.64 34.31
C LYS A 126 -2.00 11.98 33.10
N LEU A 127 -2.26 10.68 33.19
CA LEU A 127 -2.90 9.90 32.12
C LEU A 127 -4.21 10.54 31.56
N PRO A 128 -5.11 11.10 32.38
CA PRO A 128 -6.31 11.78 31.86
C PRO A 128 -6.02 12.91 30.87
N LEU A 129 -4.89 13.62 31.03
CA LEU A 129 -4.50 14.67 30.09
C LEU A 129 -4.10 14.07 28.73
N ILE A 130 -3.36 12.97 28.74
CA ILE A 130 -2.95 12.24 27.54
C ILE A 130 -4.20 11.72 26.81
N LEU A 131 -5.15 11.12 27.53
CA LEU A 131 -6.42 10.65 26.96
C LEU A 131 -7.21 11.79 26.31
N ALA A 132 -7.29 12.95 26.96
CA ALA A 132 -7.96 14.11 26.38
C ALA A 132 -7.30 14.60 25.09
N VAL A 133 -5.96 14.54 25.00
CA VAL A 133 -5.23 14.84 23.76
C VAL A 133 -5.52 13.78 22.69
N LEU A 134 -5.45 12.49 23.03
CA LEU A 134 -5.75 11.40 22.10
C LEU A 134 -7.15 11.52 21.49
N THR A 135 -8.17 11.86 22.29
CA THR A 135 -9.53 12.09 21.77
C THR A 135 -9.57 13.22 20.75
N ARG A 136 -8.86 14.33 20.98
CA ARG A 136 -8.77 15.42 20.00
C ARG A 136 -8.02 14.99 18.75
N GLN A 137 -6.92 14.24 18.91
CA GLN A 137 -6.13 13.75 17.78
C GLN A 137 -6.91 12.74 16.94
N ALA A 138 -7.75 11.88 17.53
CA ALA A 138 -8.63 10.99 16.78
C ALA A 138 -9.58 11.77 15.85
N HIS A 139 -10.11 12.92 16.30
CA HIS A 139 -10.91 13.79 15.45
C HIS A 139 -10.08 14.41 14.32
N SER A 140 -8.86 14.88 14.62
CA SER A 140 -7.94 15.40 13.60
C SER A 140 -7.51 14.36 12.57
N ILE A 141 -7.32 13.10 12.97
CA ILE A 141 -6.99 12.00 12.06
C ILE A 141 -8.15 11.74 11.09
N GLY A 142 -9.40 11.71 11.58
CA GLY A 142 -10.56 11.39 10.74
C GLY A 142 -11.14 12.55 9.93
N ASN A 143 -11.09 13.78 10.45
CA ASN A 143 -11.78 14.95 9.87
C ASN A 143 -10.92 16.22 9.83
N GLY A 144 -9.60 16.13 10.06
CA GLY A 144 -8.73 17.30 10.06
C GLY A 144 -8.66 17.96 8.68
N VAL A 145 -8.76 19.29 8.64
CA VAL A 145 -8.56 20.09 7.42
C VAL A 145 -7.67 21.30 7.77
N PRO A 146 -6.40 21.34 7.32
CA PRO A 146 -5.67 20.28 6.62
C PRO A 146 -5.40 19.05 7.53
N ASN A 147 -5.26 17.86 6.93
CA ASN A 147 -4.94 16.65 7.67
C ASN A 147 -3.42 16.43 7.71
N GLU A 148 -2.81 16.85 8.82
CA GLU A 148 -1.35 16.73 9.01
C GLU A 148 -0.84 15.28 9.01
N TYR A 149 -1.70 14.30 9.34
CA TYR A 149 -1.32 12.88 9.30
C TYR A 149 -1.22 12.38 7.86
N LEU A 150 -2.20 12.73 7.02
CA LEU A 150 -2.14 12.40 5.59
C LEU A 150 -0.96 13.11 4.91
N GLN A 151 -0.70 14.37 5.26
CA GLN A 151 0.48 15.08 4.76
C GLN A 151 1.78 14.39 5.13
N ALA A 152 1.91 13.89 6.37
CA ALA A 152 3.09 13.12 6.78
C ALA A 152 3.21 11.80 6.02
N MET A 153 2.09 11.11 5.78
CA MET A 153 2.04 9.88 4.98
C MET A 153 2.39 10.13 3.50
N GLU A 154 1.99 11.27 2.92
CA GLU A 154 2.34 11.67 1.55
C GLU A 154 3.84 11.91 1.37
N GLN A 155 4.59 12.21 2.43
CA GLN A 155 6.06 12.36 2.36
C GLN A 155 6.82 11.03 2.33
N VAL A 156 6.14 9.89 2.49
CA VAL A 156 6.76 8.56 2.42
C VAL A 156 7.05 8.24 0.96
N ARG A 157 8.34 8.20 0.57
CA ARG A 157 8.77 8.00 -0.82
C ARG A 157 8.31 6.66 -1.40
N GLU A 158 8.26 5.65 -0.54
CA GLU A 158 7.85 4.29 -0.88
C GLU A 158 6.38 4.23 -1.31
N LEU A 159 5.54 5.16 -0.87
CA LEU A 159 4.16 5.30 -1.34
C LEU A 159 4.10 5.73 -2.81
N GLU A 160 4.90 6.73 -3.19
CA GLU A 160 4.97 7.22 -4.57
C GLU A 160 5.53 6.14 -5.51
N ALA A 161 6.61 5.49 -5.10
CA ALA A 161 7.21 4.38 -5.85
C ALA A 161 6.21 3.23 -6.03
N PHE A 162 5.49 2.84 -4.96
CA PHE A 162 4.49 1.77 -5.01
C PHE A 162 3.35 2.13 -5.97
N ALA A 163 2.80 3.35 -5.85
CA ALA A 163 1.76 3.81 -6.75
C ALA A 163 2.22 3.80 -8.21
N ALA A 164 3.42 4.29 -8.51
CA ALA A 164 3.97 4.26 -9.86
C ALA A 164 4.07 2.84 -10.44
N VAL A 165 4.52 1.87 -9.63
CA VAL A 165 4.59 0.46 -10.06
C VAL A 165 3.19 -0.09 -10.32
N VAL A 166 2.22 0.13 -9.42
CA VAL A 166 0.82 -0.29 -9.60
C VAL A 166 0.20 0.32 -10.85
N TYR A 167 0.39 1.62 -11.10
CA TYR A 167 -0.14 2.26 -12.30
C TYR A 167 0.48 1.69 -13.59
N SER A 168 1.79 1.50 -13.61
CA SER A 168 2.48 0.95 -14.78
C SER A 168 2.12 -0.51 -15.06
N SER A 169 1.79 -1.31 -14.03
CA SER A 169 1.36 -2.70 -14.25
C SER A 169 0.01 -2.75 -14.96
N HIS A 170 -0.92 -1.87 -14.60
CA HIS A 170 -2.26 -1.82 -15.21
C HIS A 170 -2.29 -1.13 -16.57
N GLU A 171 -1.45 -0.11 -16.81
CA GLU A 171 -1.35 0.56 -18.12
C GLU A 171 -0.89 -0.42 -19.22
N ASN A 172 0.01 -1.35 -18.89
CA ASN A 172 0.45 -2.41 -19.80
C ASN A 172 -0.66 -3.42 -20.14
N GLU A 173 -1.73 -3.50 -19.35
CA GLU A 173 -2.86 -4.42 -19.58
C GLU A 173 -4.04 -3.74 -20.30
N ILE A 174 -4.23 -2.44 -20.11
CA ILE A 174 -5.31 -1.65 -20.73
C ILE A 174 -5.04 -1.36 -22.21
N ASN A 175 -3.79 -1.51 -22.68
CA ASN A 175 -3.40 -1.41 -24.08
C ASN A 175 -3.11 -2.79 -24.72
N PRO A 176 -4.10 -3.67 -24.97
CA PRO A 176 -3.94 -4.80 -25.87
C PRO A 176 -4.23 -4.42 -27.34
N ILE A 177 -4.01 -3.15 -27.73
CA ILE A 177 -4.19 -2.67 -29.10
C ILE A 177 -2.88 -2.09 -29.59
N ASP A 178 -1.89 -2.96 -29.80
CA ASP A 178 -0.84 -2.74 -30.81
C ASP A 178 -0.23 -4.03 -31.35
N ASP A 179 -0.83 -5.21 -31.11
CA ASP A 179 -0.39 -6.48 -31.72
C ASP A 179 -1.29 -6.99 -32.86
N PHE A 180 -2.26 -6.16 -33.30
CA PHE A 180 -3.02 -6.39 -34.53
C PHE A 180 -3.09 -5.11 -35.36
N GLY A 181 -1.97 -4.79 -36.03
CA GLY A 181 -2.04 -3.96 -37.23
C GLY A 181 -0.99 -2.85 -37.35
N SER A 182 0.28 -3.21 -37.54
CA SER A 182 1.15 -2.43 -38.43
C SER A 182 2.40 -3.19 -38.85
N ALA A 183 2.29 -4.03 -39.88
CA ALA A 183 3.41 -4.37 -40.74
C ALA A 183 2.89 -4.69 -42.15
N VAL A 184 2.44 -3.66 -42.86
CA VAL A 184 2.50 -3.68 -44.33
C VAL A 184 3.98 -3.62 -44.70
N LEU A 185 4.60 -4.77 -44.93
CA LEU A 185 5.83 -4.90 -45.71
C LEU A 185 5.70 -6.09 -46.66
N VAL A 186 5.48 -5.74 -47.93
CA VAL A 186 5.81 -6.42 -49.21
C VAL A 186 6.28 -7.88 -49.12
N PRO A 187 5.67 -8.82 -49.87
CA PRO A 187 6.07 -10.23 -49.84
C PRO A 187 7.39 -10.44 -50.60
N ARG A 188 8.32 -11.16 -49.97
CA ARG A 188 9.44 -11.82 -50.64
C ARG A 188 9.56 -13.24 -50.10
N ASN A 189 9.40 -14.21 -51.01
CA ASN A 189 9.75 -15.61 -50.84
C ASN A 189 11.10 -15.76 -50.11
N ASP A 190 11.19 -16.66 -49.15
CA ASP A 190 11.96 -17.89 -49.32
C ASP A 190 11.74 -18.87 -48.15
N LEU A 191 11.94 -20.15 -48.47
CA LEU A 191 11.66 -21.35 -47.69
C LEU A 191 12.61 -21.53 -46.49
N GLY A 192 12.09 -22.06 -45.38
CA GLY A 192 12.90 -22.54 -44.26
C GLY A 192 12.06 -23.11 -43.12
N GLU A 193 11.87 -24.43 -43.13
CA GLU A 193 11.27 -25.23 -42.05
C GLU A 193 12.11 -25.16 -40.76
N SER A 194 11.44 -25.08 -39.60
CA SER A 194 11.84 -25.84 -38.39
C SER A 194 10.68 -25.94 -37.41
N GLU A 195 10.49 -27.16 -36.90
CA GLU A 195 9.44 -27.67 -36.02
C GLU A 195 9.47 -27.17 -34.57
N MET A 196 8.33 -27.46 -33.89
CA MET A 196 8.17 -27.80 -32.46
C MET A 196 8.28 -26.63 -31.45
N THR A 197 7.43 -26.46 -30.45
CA THR A 197 6.58 -27.37 -29.64
C THR A 197 5.40 -26.60 -29.04
N GLY A 198 4.26 -27.27 -28.92
CA GLY A 198 3.11 -26.77 -28.16
C GLY A 198 3.23 -26.98 -26.65
N GLN A 199 2.27 -26.35 -25.96
CA GLN A 199 1.93 -26.39 -24.54
C GLN A 199 2.88 -25.62 -23.62
N ASP A 200 2.39 -24.53 -23.03
CA ASP A 200 2.07 -24.64 -21.61
C ASP A 200 0.99 -23.65 -21.16
N SER A 201 0.15 -24.18 -20.28
CA SER A 201 -0.91 -23.51 -19.55
C SER A 201 -0.35 -22.31 -18.78
N LEU A 202 -0.69 -21.08 -19.21
CA LEU A 202 -0.38 -19.85 -18.48
C LEU A 202 -1.29 -19.76 -17.25
N ILE A 203 -0.87 -20.42 -16.17
CA ILE A 203 -1.36 -20.12 -14.83
C ILE A 203 -0.69 -18.79 -14.45
N ASP A 204 -1.52 -17.79 -14.15
CA ASP A 204 -1.18 -16.41 -13.82
C ASP A 204 -0.39 -16.29 -12.51
N VAL A 205 0.84 -16.81 -12.52
CA VAL A 205 1.86 -16.65 -11.45
C VAL A 205 2.89 -15.59 -11.87
N GLY A 206 2.85 -15.17 -13.14
CA GLY A 206 3.82 -14.24 -13.73
C GLY A 206 3.60 -12.78 -13.36
N THR A 207 2.36 -12.35 -13.11
CA THR A 207 2.01 -10.95 -12.80
C THR A 207 2.50 -10.53 -11.42
N ALA A 208 2.22 -11.31 -10.37
CA ALA A 208 2.72 -11.07 -9.02
C ALA A 208 4.26 -11.06 -8.96
N SER A 209 4.92 -12.04 -9.61
CA SER A 209 6.38 -12.11 -9.64
C SER A 209 7.01 -10.94 -10.43
N ARG A 210 6.35 -10.47 -11.50
CA ARG A 210 6.76 -9.27 -12.25
C ARG A 210 6.58 -7.99 -11.44
N PHE A 211 5.49 -7.88 -10.67
CA PHE A 211 5.23 -6.77 -9.77
C PHE A 211 6.31 -6.68 -8.68
N GLU A 212 6.61 -7.79 -8.00
CA GLU A 212 7.67 -7.84 -6.98
C GLU A 212 9.05 -7.49 -7.55
N SER A 213 9.32 -7.92 -8.78
CA SER A 213 10.57 -7.57 -9.49
C SER A 213 10.63 -6.09 -9.87
N ALA A 214 9.52 -5.49 -10.28
CA ALA A 214 9.44 -4.06 -10.58
C ALA A 214 9.57 -3.20 -9.31
N TRP A 215 8.94 -3.66 -8.22
CA TRP A 215 9.08 -3.08 -6.89
C TRP A 215 10.53 -3.10 -6.39
N GLY A 216 11.22 -4.24 -6.46
CA GLY A 216 12.62 -4.33 -6.06
C GLY A 216 13.51 -3.31 -6.78
N LYS A 217 13.26 -3.08 -8.08
CA LYS A 217 13.97 -2.05 -8.85
C LYS A 217 13.59 -0.62 -8.47
N ALA A 218 12.36 -0.38 -8.04
CA ALA A 218 11.88 0.95 -7.65
C ALA A 218 12.39 1.37 -6.26
N VAL A 219 12.60 0.40 -5.37
CA VAL A 219 13.05 0.63 -3.98
C VAL A 219 14.56 0.49 -3.80
N ASP A 220 15.29 -0.02 -4.80
CA ASP A 220 16.75 0.06 -4.86
C ASP A 220 17.17 1.36 -5.60
N PRO A 221 17.25 2.54 -4.95
CA PRO A 221 17.99 3.64 -5.52
C PRO A 221 19.47 3.29 -5.47
N ALA A 222 20.15 3.25 -6.62
CA ALA A 222 21.51 3.73 -6.91
C ALA A 222 22.64 3.71 -5.84
N ASP A 223 22.57 2.94 -4.75
CA ASP A 223 23.54 2.91 -3.64
C ASP A 223 24.82 2.15 -3.99
N LYS A 224 24.98 1.76 -5.26
CA LYS A 224 26.22 1.22 -5.83
C LYS A 224 27.07 2.22 -6.59
N VAL A 225 26.69 3.50 -6.72
CA VAL A 225 27.46 4.47 -7.55
C VAL A 225 28.28 5.48 -6.73
N THR A 226 28.23 5.46 -5.39
CA THR A 226 29.12 6.26 -4.53
C THR A 226 29.99 5.36 -3.65
N SER A 227 30.85 4.59 -4.29
CA SER A 227 32.02 3.97 -3.66
C SER A 227 33.14 3.82 -4.69
N LEU A 228 33.58 4.94 -5.26
CA LEU A 228 34.90 5.13 -5.86
C LEU A 228 35.35 6.57 -5.61
#